data_AF-A0A8T5EYP6-F1
#
_entry.id   AF-A0A8T5EYP6-F1
#
_cell.length_a   1.000
_cell.length_b   1.000
_cell.length_c   1.000
_cell.angle_alpha   90.00
_cell.angle_beta   90.00
_cell.angle_gamma   90.00
#
_symmetry.space_group_name_H-M   'P 1'
#
loop_
_entity.id
_entity.type
_entity.pdbx_description
1 polymer ?
#
loop_
_entity_poly.entity_id
_entity_poly.type
_entity_poly.pdbx_seq_one_letter_code
_entity_poly.pdbx_strand_id
1 'polypeptide(L)'
;MKKEINLISNKINYFPFGKNHRTLGQRTADKLTHFAGSWGFITGFLVVIVVWMILNIYAWMGEWDPYPFILLNLALSCLAAIQAPIILMSQNRQNQKDGNRAKYDYTVNKKAEREIREIKKQLTRIETHILKKKIK
;
A
#
# COMPACT_ATOMS: atom_id res chain seq x y z
N MET A 1 20.72 3.88 -31.91
CA MET A 1 20.30 4.55 -30.64
C MET A 1 18.79 4.49 -30.38
N LYS A 2 17.91 5.08 -31.21
CA LYS A 2 16.44 5.06 -30.97
C LYS A 2 15.80 3.65 -30.84
N LYS A 3 16.31 2.65 -31.57
CA LYS A 3 15.85 1.25 -31.49
C LYS A 3 16.15 0.59 -30.14
N GLU A 4 17.33 0.81 -29.59
CA GLU A 4 17.77 0.34 -28.26
C GLU A 4 16.94 0.99 -27.14
N ILE A 5 16.71 2.30 -27.24
CA ILE A 5 15.86 3.05 -26.29
C ILE A 5 14.41 2.51 -26.32
N ASN A 6 13.88 2.21 -27.50
CA ASN A 6 12.56 1.60 -27.63
C ASN A 6 12.52 0.15 -27.10
N LEU A 7 13.59 -0.62 -27.25
CA LEU A 7 13.70 -1.97 -26.68
C LEU A 7 13.75 -1.96 -25.14
N ILE A 8 14.50 -1.01 -24.56
CA ILE A 8 14.55 -0.79 -23.10
C ILE A 8 13.20 -0.30 -22.60
N SER A 9 12.58 0.68 -23.28
CA SER A 9 11.24 1.17 -22.96
C SER A 9 10.19 0.06 -23.02
N ASN A 10 10.26 -0.82 -24.02
CA ASN A 10 9.33 -1.94 -24.14
C ASN A 10 9.59 -3.01 -23.06
N LYS A 11 10.85 -3.25 -22.67
CA LYS A 11 11.23 -4.09 -21.52
C LYS A 11 10.71 -3.56 -20.18
N ILE A 12 10.72 -2.24 -19.98
CA ILE A 12 10.18 -1.60 -18.75
C ILE A 12 8.66 -1.73 -18.70
N ASN A 13 7.99 -1.73 -19.86
CA ASN A 13 6.54 -1.97 -19.97
C ASN A 13 6.11 -3.42 -19.67
N TYR A 14 7.02 -4.35 -19.41
CA TYR A 14 6.68 -5.68 -18.86
C TYR A 14 6.30 -5.67 -17.38
N PHE A 15 6.15 -4.49 -16.75
CA PHE A 15 5.63 -4.38 -15.38
C PHE A 15 4.22 -5.00 -15.33
N PRO A 16 4.03 -6.21 -14.76
CA PRO A 16 2.81 -7.00 -14.92
C PRO A 16 1.77 -6.62 -13.87
N PHE A 17 1.64 -5.33 -13.56
CA PHE A 17 0.52 -4.86 -12.75
C PHE A 17 -0.68 -4.76 -13.68
N GLY A 18 -1.32 -5.91 -13.89
CA GLY A 18 -2.56 -6.04 -14.63
C GLY A 18 -3.54 -4.94 -14.21
N LYS A 19 -4.28 -4.40 -15.19
CA LYS A 19 -5.32 -3.40 -14.96
C LYS A 19 -6.36 -4.00 -14.01
N ASN A 20 -6.20 -3.72 -12.72
CA ASN A 20 -7.16 -4.09 -11.70
C ASN A 20 -8.48 -3.40 -12.04
N HIS A 21 -9.47 -4.18 -12.44
CA HIS A 21 -10.85 -3.71 -12.57
C HIS A 21 -11.32 -3.36 -11.17
N ARG A 22 -11.17 -2.07 -10.81
CA ARG A 22 -11.60 -1.56 -9.52
C ARG A 22 -13.12 -1.56 -9.50
N THR A 23 -13.72 -2.35 -8.61
CA THR A 23 -15.17 -2.26 -8.38
C THR A 23 -15.49 -0.89 -7.74
N LEU A 24 -16.70 -0.38 -7.94
CA LEU A 24 -17.10 0.92 -7.41
C LEU A 24 -16.95 0.99 -5.89
N GLY A 25 -17.28 -0.10 -5.18
CA GLY A 25 -17.10 -0.22 -3.73
C GLY A 25 -15.63 -0.17 -3.27
N GLN A 26 -14.70 -0.71 -4.06
CA GLN A 26 -13.27 -0.60 -3.75
C GLN A 26 -12.75 0.81 -3.96
N ARG A 27 -13.30 1.56 -4.93
CA ARG A 27 -12.94 2.97 -5.15
C ARG A 27 -13.43 3.89 -4.04
N THR A 28 -14.64 3.65 -3.51
CA THR A 28 -15.19 4.46 -2.42
C THR A 28 -14.50 4.15 -1.09
N ALA A 29 -14.23 2.86 -0.80
CA ALA A 29 -13.49 2.47 0.40
C ALA A 29 -12.07 3.07 0.45
N ASP A 30 -11.39 3.19 -0.69
CA ASP A 30 -10.04 3.77 -0.76
C ASP A 30 -10.03 5.25 -0.46
N LYS A 31 -10.99 5.97 -1.05
CA LYS A 31 -11.16 7.40 -0.80
C LYS A 31 -11.52 7.64 0.66
N LEU A 32 -12.42 6.82 1.21
CA LEU A 32 -12.83 6.92 2.60
C LEU A 32 -11.67 6.62 3.56
N THR A 33 -10.87 5.59 3.28
CA THR A 33 -9.71 5.24 4.11
C THR A 33 -8.65 6.33 4.08
N HIS A 34 -8.37 6.90 2.90
CA HIS A 34 -7.41 8.00 2.77
C HIS A 34 -7.92 9.30 3.44
N PHE A 35 -9.22 9.56 3.38
CA PHE A 35 -9.84 10.72 4.03
C PHE A 35 -9.90 10.57 5.56
N ALA A 36 -10.35 9.41 6.04
CA ALA A 36 -10.45 9.10 7.47
C ALA A 36 -9.08 8.96 8.16
N GLY A 37 -8.03 8.63 7.41
CA GLY A 37 -6.65 8.59 7.90
C GLY A 37 -5.94 9.95 7.96
N SER A 38 -6.60 11.05 7.57
CA SER A 38 -6.01 12.39 7.62
C SER A 38 -6.05 12.99 9.02
N TRP A 39 -4.96 13.64 9.44
CA TRP A 39 -4.84 14.31 10.74
C TRP A 39 -5.91 15.41 10.94
N GLY A 40 -6.32 16.07 9.85
CA GLY A 40 -7.37 17.10 9.89
C GLY A 40 -8.77 16.52 10.17
N PHE A 41 -9.07 15.32 9.65
CA PHE A 41 -10.35 14.65 9.88
C PHE A 41 -10.48 14.22 11.35
N ILE A 42 -9.43 13.67 11.93
CA ILE A 42 -9.39 13.25 13.35
C ILE A 42 -9.67 14.45 14.26
N THR A 43 -9.00 15.58 14.01
CA THR A 43 -9.16 16.80 14.81
C THR A 43 -10.58 17.36 14.69
N GLY A 44 -11.13 17.44 13.47
CA GLY A 44 -12.50 17.91 13.26
C GLY A 44 -13.56 17.00 13.90
N PHE A 45 -13.39 15.68 13.80
CA PHE A 45 -14.28 14.70 14.43
C PHE A 45 -14.28 14.83 15.96
N LEU A 46 -13.10 15.03 16.56
CA LEU A 46 -12.96 15.25 17.99
C LEU A 46 -13.66 16.55 18.44
N VAL A 47 -13.50 17.64 17.68
CA VAL A 47 -14.20 18.91 17.95
C VAL A 47 -15.71 18.73 17.89
N VAL A 48 -16.24 18.02 16.88
CA VAL A 48 -17.68 17.74 16.76
C VAL A 48 -18.19 16.95 17.97
N ILE A 49 -17.46 15.94 18.43
CA ILE A 49 -17.82 15.18 19.63
C ILE A 49 -17.88 16.08 20.86
N VAL A 50 -16.87 16.92 21.07
CA VAL A 50 -16.80 17.85 22.21
C VAL A 50 -17.96 18.86 22.16
N VAL A 51 -18.25 19.42 20.99
CA VAL A 51 -19.38 20.34 20.79
C VAL A 51 -20.70 19.63 21.06
N TRP A 52 -20.86 18.38 20.61
CA TRP A 52 -22.07 17.58 20.85
C TRP A 52 -22.26 17.26 22.34
N MET A 53 -21.19 16.94 23.06
CA MET A 53 -21.23 16.76 24.51
C MET A 53 -21.65 18.04 25.23
N ILE A 54 -21.06 19.19 24.86
CA ILE A 54 -21.41 20.50 25.43
C ILE A 54 -22.89 20.81 25.16
N LEU A 55 -23.36 20.65 23.92
CA LEU A 55 -24.77 20.87 23.58
C LEU A 55 -25.74 19.97 24.36
N ASN A 56 -25.38 18.71 24.62
CA ASN A 56 -26.22 17.81 25.44
C ASN A 56 -26.21 18.17 26.93
N ILE A 57 -25.07 18.65 27.47
CA ILE A 57 -24.98 19.12 28.86
C ILE A 57 -25.78 20.41 29.07
N TYR A 58 -25.73 21.32 28.09
CA TYR A 58 -26.44 22.61 28.12
C TYR A 58 -27.84 22.55 27.48
N ALA A 59 -28.32 21.37 27.10
CA ALA A 59 -29.63 21.19 26.46
C ALA A 59 -30.73 21.68 27.40
N TRP A 60 -31.22 22.87 27.05
CA TRP A 60 -32.14 23.74 27.78
C TRP A 60 -33.57 23.18 27.93
N MET A 61 -33.84 21.93 27.53
CA MET A 61 -35.16 21.29 27.62
C MET A 61 -35.03 19.77 27.77
N GLY A 62 -35.01 19.28 29.02
CA GLY A 62 -35.32 17.89 29.40
C GLY A 62 -34.36 16.79 28.93
N GLU A 63 -33.43 16.39 29.81
CA GLU A 63 -32.72 15.08 29.89
C GLU A 63 -32.62 14.23 28.61
N TRP A 64 -32.24 14.81 27.47
CA TRP A 64 -32.30 14.10 26.18
C TRP A 64 -31.14 13.12 25.94
N ASP A 65 -30.11 13.11 26.80
CA ASP A 65 -29.12 12.02 26.98
C ASP A 65 -28.27 12.27 28.26
N PRO A 66 -28.69 11.81 29.46
CA PRO A 66 -27.94 12.00 30.70
C PRO A 66 -26.57 11.31 30.65
N TYR A 67 -25.60 11.82 31.42
CA TYR A 67 -24.31 11.17 31.58
C TYR A 67 -24.50 9.73 32.06
N PRO A 68 -24.01 8.68 31.34
CA PRO A 68 -22.90 8.65 30.39
C PRO A 68 -23.34 8.48 28.91
N PHE A 69 -23.98 9.49 28.31
CA PHE A 69 -24.26 9.66 26.86
C PHE A 69 -24.44 8.35 26.06
N ILE A 70 -25.56 7.63 26.32
CA ILE A 70 -25.76 6.27 25.79
C ILE A 70 -25.86 6.26 24.26
N LEU A 71 -26.45 7.31 23.67
CA LEU A 71 -26.62 7.42 22.23
C LEU A 71 -25.29 7.71 21.52
N LEU A 72 -24.47 8.57 22.11
CA LEU A 72 -23.13 8.86 21.61
C LEU A 72 -22.25 7.61 21.65
N ASN A 73 -22.28 6.87 22.76
CA ASN A 73 -21.52 5.64 22.91
C ASN A 73 -21.95 4.57 21.89
N LEU A 74 -23.27 4.42 21.65
CA LEU A 74 -23.80 3.52 20.64
C LEU A 74 -23.33 3.90 19.23
N ALA A 75 -23.40 5.19 18.88
CA ALA A 75 -22.98 5.69 17.58
C ALA A 75 -21.46 5.46 17.34
N LEU A 76 -20.64 5.76 18.35
CA LEU A 76 -19.19 5.53 18.28
C LEU A 76 -18.83 4.04 18.18
N SER A 77 -19.53 3.19 18.92
CA SER A 77 -19.35 1.73 18.85
C SER A 77 -19.69 1.19 17.46
N CYS A 78 -20.79 1.67 16.86
CA CYS A 78 -21.17 1.29 15.50
C CYS A 78 -20.15 1.76 14.45
N LEU A 79 -19.65 3.00 14.57
CA LEU A 79 -18.60 3.54 13.71
C LEU A 79 -17.32 2.70 13.80
N ALA A 80 -16.88 2.36 15.00
CA ALA A 80 -15.70 1.51 15.21
C ALA A 80 -15.88 0.11 14.61
N ALA A 81 -17.08 -0.49 14.76
CA ALA A 81 -17.39 -1.80 14.19
C ALA A 81 -17.29 -1.82 12.66
N ILE A 82 -17.67 -0.73 11.98
CA ILE A 82 -17.55 -0.60 10.52
C ILE A 82 -16.12 -0.26 10.09
N GLN A 83 -15.33 0.43 10.92
CA GLN A 83 -13.94 0.78 10.61
C GLN A 83 -13.05 -0.47 10.49
N ALA A 84 -13.15 -1.42 11.42
CA ALA A 84 -12.31 -2.62 11.45
C ALA A 84 -12.31 -3.42 10.12
N PRO A 85 -13.46 -3.80 9.51
CA PRO A 85 -13.48 -4.52 8.24
C PRO A 85 -13.03 -3.66 7.05
N ILE A 86 -13.29 -2.34 7.05
CA ILE A 86 -12.81 -1.45 5.97
C ILE A 86 -11.28 -1.38 5.99
N ILE A 87 -10.70 -1.21 7.18
CA ILE A 87 -9.25 -1.22 7.37
C ILE A 87 -8.68 -2.58 6.96
N LEU A 88 -9.30 -3.69 7.39
CA LEU A 88 -8.87 -5.05 7.04
C LEU A 88 -8.95 -5.31 5.53
N MET A 89 -9.98 -4.83 4.84
CA MET A 89 -10.09 -4.93 3.38
C MET A 89 -9.01 -4.10 2.68
N SER A 90 -8.71 -2.90 3.18
CA SER A 90 -7.64 -2.06 2.66
C SER A 90 -6.27 -2.72 2.84
N GLN A 91 -6.01 -3.28 4.03
CA GLN A 91 -4.80 -4.02 4.35
C GLN A 91 -4.63 -5.29 3.50
N ASN A 92 -5.66 -6.14 3.42
CA ASN A 92 -5.63 -7.37 2.62
C ASN A 92 -5.24 -7.09 1.16
N ARG A 93 -5.72 -5.98 0.60
CA ARG A 93 -5.37 -5.59 -0.77
C ARG A 93 -3.94 -5.05 -0.90
N GLN A 94 -3.46 -4.26 0.07
CA GLN A 94 -2.07 -3.80 0.04
C GLN A 94 -1.11 -5.00 0.16
N ASN A 95 -1.40 -5.94 1.06
CA ASN A 95 -0.64 -7.19 1.22
C ASN A 95 -0.59 -8.02 -0.08
N GLN A 96 -1.69 -8.09 -0.84
CA GLN A 96 -1.70 -8.77 -2.13
C GLN A 96 -0.80 -8.09 -3.16
N LYS A 97 -0.81 -6.75 -3.24
CA LYS A 97 0.10 -6.00 -4.12
C LYS A 97 1.56 -6.19 -3.72
N ASP A 98 1.84 -6.11 -2.42
CA ASP A 98 3.17 -6.26 -1.87
C ASP A 98 3.70 -7.68 -2.07
N GLY A 99 2.85 -8.70 -1.92
CA GLY A 99 3.19 -10.09 -2.23
C GLY A 99 3.53 -10.32 -3.71
N ASN A 100 2.77 -9.71 -4.62
CA ASN A 100 3.07 -9.79 -6.06
C ASN A 100 4.37 -9.06 -6.40
N ARG A 101 4.62 -7.90 -5.80
CA ARG A 101 5.87 -7.15 -5.96
C ARG A 101 7.07 -7.95 -5.45
N ALA A 102 6.96 -8.57 -4.28
CA ALA A 102 8.02 -9.41 -3.72
C ALA A 102 8.35 -10.62 -4.61
N LYS A 103 7.33 -11.29 -5.18
CA LYS A 103 7.55 -12.39 -6.14
C LYS A 103 8.30 -11.92 -7.39
N TYR A 104 7.91 -10.76 -7.92
CA TYR A 104 8.58 -10.17 -9.09
C TYR A 104 10.05 -9.84 -8.77
N ASP A 105 10.29 -9.11 -7.69
CA ASP A 105 11.65 -8.72 -7.26
C ASP A 105 12.52 -9.96 -7.05
N TYR A 106 11.97 -11.03 -6.47
CA TYR A 106 12.66 -12.32 -6.34
C TYR A 106 13.07 -12.91 -7.70
N THR A 107 12.17 -12.92 -8.70
CA THR A 107 12.49 -13.45 -10.03
C THR A 107 13.55 -12.62 -10.76
N VAL A 108 13.51 -11.30 -10.61
CA VAL A 108 14.49 -10.39 -11.19
C VAL A 108 15.86 -10.60 -10.54
N ASN A 109 15.92 -10.69 -9.21
CA ASN A 109 17.16 -10.94 -8.49
C ASN A 109 17.78 -12.29 -8.87
N LYS A 110 16.97 -13.34 -8.99
CA LYS A 110 17.46 -14.66 -9.43
C LYS A 110 18.01 -14.63 -10.86
N LYS A 111 17.42 -13.82 -11.74
CA LYS A 111 17.92 -13.62 -13.09
C LYS A 111 19.25 -12.86 -13.09
N ALA A 112 19.33 -11.77 -12.32
CA ALA A 112 20.57 -11.00 -12.15
C ALA A 112 21.71 -11.88 -11.60
N GLU A 113 21.43 -12.75 -10.63
CA GLU A 113 22.42 -13.69 -10.09
C GLU A 113 22.98 -14.64 -11.17
N ARG A 114 22.12 -15.15 -12.06
CA ARG A 114 22.54 -15.99 -13.18
C ARG A 114 23.44 -15.22 -14.15
N GLU A 115 23.03 -14.02 -14.55
CA GLU A 115 23.80 -13.17 -15.46
C GLU A 115 25.18 -12.82 -14.86
N ILE A 116 25.25 -12.46 -13.58
CA ILE A 116 26.52 -12.21 -12.87
C ILE A 116 27.40 -13.48 -12.86
N ARG A 117 26.81 -14.65 -12.61
CA ARG A 117 27.53 -15.92 -12.61
C ARG A 117 28.11 -16.25 -13.99
N GLU A 118 27.38 -15.95 -15.06
CA GLU A 118 27.85 -16.13 -16.44
C GLU A 118 28.99 -15.17 -16.77
N ILE A 119 28.87 -13.89 -16.42
CA ILE A 119 29.94 -12.90 -16.59
C ILE A 119 31.19 -13.34 -15.82
N LYS A 120 31.06 -13.80 -14.57
CA LYS A 120 32.18 -14.31 -13.78
C LYS A 120 32.88 -15.48 -14.46
N LYS A 121 32.12 -16.43 -15.02
CA LYS A 121 32.69 -17.56 -15.79
C LYS A 121 33.46 -17.09 -17.02
N GLN A 122 32.94 -16.10 -17.74
CA GLN A 122 33.63 -15.52 -18.89
C GLN A 122 34.93 -14.82 -18.47
N LEU A 123 34.90 -14.06 -17.37
CA LEU A 123 36.08 -13.38 -16.82
C LEU A 123 37.20 -14.37 -16.47
N THR A 124 36.87 -15.43 -15.72
CA THR A 124 37.83 -16.49 -15.36
C THR A 124 38.36 -17.23 -16.59
N ARG A 125 37.53 -17.43 -17.62
CA ARG A 125 37.98 -18.02 -18.89
C ARG A 125 39.00 -17.12 -19.60
N ILE A 126 38.77 -15.82 -19.64
CA ILE A 126 39.71 -14.85 -20.23
C ILE A 126 41.01 -14.82 -19.43
N GLU A 127 40.92 -14.76 -18.10
CA GLU A 127 42.09 -14.78 -17.20
C GLU A 127 42.97 -16.01 -17.43
N THR A 128 42.36 -17.21 -17.45
CA THR A 128 43.08 -18.46 -17.71
C THR A 128 43.72 -18.52 -19.11
N HIS A 129 43.05 -17.96 -20.13
CA HIS A 129 43.64 -17.83 -21.47
C HIS A 129 44.85 -16.89 -21.49
N ILE A 130 44.78 -15.75 -20.82
CA ILE A 130 45.88 -14.78 -20.74
C ILE A 130 47.08 -15.42 -20.02
N LEU A 131 46.85 -16.11 -18.90
CA LEU A 131 47.91 -16.79 -18.15
C LEU A 131 48.61 -17.86 -19.00
N LYS A 132 47.87 -18.69 -19.73
CA LYS A 132 48.46 -19.69 -20.64
C LYS A 132 49.28 -19.06 -21.76
N LYS A 133 48.86 -17.92 -22.31
CA LYS A 133 49.61 -17.20 -23.36
C LYS A 133 50.91 -16.60 -22.83
N LYS A 134 50.98 -16.21 -21.56
CA LYS A 134 52.19 -15.62 -20.95
C LYS A 134 53.27 -16.65 -20.57
N ILE A 135 52.88 -17.92 -20.42
CA ILE A 135 53.77 -19.03 -20.06
C ILE A 135 54.40 -19.71 -21.30
N LYS A 136 53.89 -19.39 -22.50
CA LYS A 136 54.41 -19.88 -23.78
C LYS A 136 55.22 -18.79 -24.47
#